data_AF-R6DSM3-F1
#
_entry.id   AF-R6DSM3-F1
#
_cell.length_a   1.000
_cell.length_b   1.000
_cell.length_c   1.000
_cell.angle_alpha   90.00
_cell.angle_beta   90.00
_cell.angle_gamma   90.00
#
_symmetry.space_group_name_H-M   'P 1'
#
loop_
_entity.id
_entity.type
_entity.pdbx_description
1 polymer ?
#
loop_
_entity_poly.entity_id
_entity_poly.type
_entity_poly.pdbx_seq_one_letter_code
_entity_poly.pdbx_strand_id
1 'polypeptide(L)'
;MKTTKKILAILIAVITVFGILSVAASADDKTVYIIAGNVDITINTPVAGEKPSIDYVLSSENLSVKAFTWYDTKTNGIVSAADSSYVYENGREYTAKITIAPKEGYKFDDALKVTVNGEAPSTIRIQDGAITIEANFSCDKGAGSNSFFTGLKNVLLNLLKIIRDIVSHILGF
;
A
#
# COMPACT_ATOMS: atom_id res chain seq x y z
N MET A 1 -73.21 8.51 -0.80
CA MET A 1 -72.31 8.84 0.34
C MET A 1 -71.23 7.79 0.66
N LYS A 2 -71.34 6.50 0.28
CA LYS A 2 -70.28 5.49 0.55
C LYS A 2 -69.05 5.57 -0.37
N THR A 3 -69.21 6.09 -1.59
CA THR A 3 -68.16 6.20 -2.60
C THR A 3 -67.23 7.40 -2.38
N THR A 4 -67.76 8.53 -1.93
CA THR A 4 -66.99 9.76 -1.70
C THR A 4 -65.95 9.62 -0.58
N LYS A 5 -66.28 8.88 0.49
CA LYS A 5 -65.34 8.59 1.59
C LYS A 5 -64.18 7.67 1.15
N LYS A 6 -64.44 6.75 0.21
CA LYS A 6 -63.41 5.86 -0.34
C LYS A 6 -62.44 6.60 -1.27
N ILE A 7 -62.95 7.52 -2.09
CA ILE A 7 -62.11 8.34 -2.98
C ILE A 7 -61.24 9.30 -2.17
N LEU A 8 -61.77 9.93 -1.12
CA LEU A 8 -60.99 10.80 -0.23
C LEU A 8 -59.89 10.04 0.52
N ALA A 9 -60.18 8.82 1.00
CA ALA A 9 -59.20 7.97 1.66
C ALA A 9 -58.07 7.53 0.72
N ILE A 10 -58.38 7.23 -0.54
CA ILE A 10 -57.39 6.87 -1.57
C ILE A 10 -56.52 8.08 -1.92
N LEU A 11 -57.10 9.28 -2.04
CA LEU A 11 -56.35 10.50 -2.36
C LEU A 11 -55.37 10.88 -1.24
N ILE A 12 -55.78 10.74 0.02
CA ILE A 12 -54.90 10.97 1.18
C ILE A 12 -53.78 9.92 1.23
N ALA A 13 -54.08 8.64 0.97
CA ALA A 13 -53.07 7.58 0.93
C ALA A 13 -52.04 7.78 -0.19
N VAL A 14 -52.45 8.30 -1.36
CA VAL A 14 -51.52 8.59 -2.46
C VAL A 14 -50.61 9.77 -2.12
N ILE A 15 -51.13 10.80 -1.44
CA ILE A 15 -50.34 11.98 -1.02
C ILE A 15 -49.33 11.62 0.08
N THR A 16 -49.68 10.74 1.02
CA THR A 16 -48.70 10.27 2.03
C THR A 16 -47.63 9.38 1.40
N VAL A 17 -47.98 8.49 0.47
CA VAL A 17 -47.00 7.63 -0.22
C VAL A 17 -46.03 8.46 -1.09
N PHE A 18 -46.50 9.51 -1.76
CA PHE A 18 -45.62 10.40 -2.54
C PHE A 18 -44.90 11.45 -1.69
N GLY A 19 -45.43 11.85 -0.53
CA GLY A 19 -44.80 12.81 0.38
C GLY A 19 -43.59 12.26 1.16
N ILE A 20 -43.49 10.93 1.31
CA ILE A 20 -42.35 10.27 1.97
C ILE A 20 -41.17 10.06 1.00
N LEU A 21 -41.34 10.33 -0.30
CA LEU A 21 -40.20 10.53 -1.24
C LEU A 21 -39.60 11.95 -1.09
N SER A 22 -39.58 12.45 0.14
CA SER A 22 -38.92 13.69 0.52
C SER A 22 -37.40 13.49 0.40
N VAL A 23 -36.85 14.02 -0.69
CA VAL A 23 -35.58 14.76 -0.72
C VAL A 23 -34.42 14.10 0.05
N ALA A 24 -33.78 13.10 -0.57
CA ALA A 24 -32.32 13.15 -0.64
C ALA A 24 -32.00 13.96 -1.90
N ALA A 25 -32.05 15.29 -1.82
CA ALA A 25 -30.86 16.10 -1.54
C ALA A 25 -29.65 15.48 -2.23
N SER A 26 -29.27 16.07 -3.36
CA SER A 26 -27.97 15.92 -4.01
C SER A 26 -26.85 16.07 -2.98
N ALA A 27 -26.42 14.98 -2.38
CA ALA A 27 -25.02 14.80 -2.09
C ALA A 27 -24.44 14.16 -3.36
N ASP A 28 -23.46 14.82 -3.96
CA ASP A 28 -22.40 14.08 -4.64
C ASP A 28 -21.70 13.24 -3.56
N ASP A 29 -22.39 12.20 -3.06
CA ASP A 29 -21.80 11.22 -2.16
C ASP A 29 -21.01 10.28 -3.05
N LYS A 30 -19.89 10.82 -3.55
CA LYS A 30 -18.90 10.05 -4.26
C LYS A 30 -18.50 8.94 -3.31
N THR A 31 -18.90 7.72 -3.64
CA THR A 31 -18.62 6.55 -2.81
C THR A 31 -17.12 6.49 -2.54
N VAL A 32 -16.73 6.64 -1.27
CA VAL A 32 -15.31 6.56 -0.86
C VAL A 32 -14.98 5.13 -0.48
N TYR A 33 -14.11 4.49 -1.23
CA TYR A 33 -13.64 3.13 -1.01
C TYR A 33 -12.51 3.09 0.02
N ILE A 34 -12.47 2.06 0.86
CA ILE A 34 -11.47 1.89 1.92
C ILE A 34 -10.38 0.92 1.45
N ILE A 35 -9.12 1.32 1.60
CA ILE A 35 -7.95 0.48 1.37
C ILE A 35 -7.55 -0.14 2.71
N ALA A 36 -7.87 -1.42 2.89
CA ALA A 36 -7.61 -2.17 4.12
C ALA A 36 -6.59 -3.31 3.91
N GLY A 37 -6.04 -3.83 5.01
CA GLY A 37 -5.14 -4.97 5.01
C GLY A 37 -3.66 -4.58 4.99
N ASN A 38 -2.90 -5.12 4.04
CA ASN A 38 -1.46 -4.91 3.92
C ASN A 38 -1.13 -4.36 2.53
N VAL A 39 -0.28 -3.34 2.48
CA VAL A 39 0.30 -2.79 1.25
C VAL A 39 1.81 -2.90 1.35
N ASP A 40 2.44 -3.42 0.32
CA ASP A 40 3.88 -3.45 0.18
C ASP A 40 4.35 -2.48 -0.91
N ILE A 41 5.48 -1.84 -0.65
CA ILE A 41 6.23 -1.06 -1.63
C ILE A 41 7.55 -1.77 -1.86
N THR A 42 7.72 -2.32 -3.05
CA THR A 42 8.98 -2.94 -3.45
C THR A 42 9.86 -1.88 -4.14
N ILE A 43 11.10 -1.72 -3.68
CA ILE A 43 12.09 -0.77 -4.20
C ILE A 43 13.46 -1.44 -4.37
N ASN A 44 14.30 -0.90 -5.25
CA ASN A 44 15.70 -1.33 -5.35
C ASN A 44 16.49 -0.89 -4.12
N THR A 45 17.18 -1.83 -3.48
CA THR A 45 18.04 -1.54 -2.33
C THR A 45 19.37 -0.94 -2.79
N PRO A 46 20.04 -0.13 -1.95
CA PRO A 46 21.37 0.39 -2.25
C PRO A 46 22.39 -0.72 -2.47
N VAL A 47 23.15 -0.63 -3.56
CA VAL A 47 24.28 -1.52 -3.88
C VAL A 47 25.51 -0.68 -4.15
N ALA A 48 26.63 -0.99 -3.48
CA ALA A 48 27.81 -0.15 -3.61
C ALA A 48 28.32 -0.08 -5.05
N GLY A 49 28.60 1.13 -5.52
CA GLY A 49 29.00 1.42 -6.90
C GLY A 49 27.85 1.54 -7.89
N GLU A 50 26.61 1.23 -7.50
CA GLU A 50 25.43 1.48 -8.31
C GLU A 50 24.84 2.86 -8.03
N LYS A 51 24.09 3.38 -9.01
CA LYS A 51 23.35 4.63 -8.87
C LYS A 51 22.09 4.42 -8.03
N PRO A 52 21.65 5.45 -7.28
CA PRO A 52 20.33 5.46 -6.67
C PRO A 52 19.23 5.26 -7.72
N SER A 53 18.28 4.39 -7.43
CA SER A 53 17.06 4.24 -8.22
C SER A 53 15.86 4.74 -7.42
N ILE A 54 14.91 5.35 -8.13
CA ILE A 54 13.60 5.75 -7.60
C ILE A 54 12.47 4.90 -8.21
N ASP A 55 12.81 3.78 -8.83
CA ASP A 55 11.84 2.82 -9.33
C ASP A 55 11.18 2.11 -8.14
N TYR A 56 9.87 1.88 -8.28
CA TYR A 56 9.08 1.22 -7.24
C TYR A 56 7.95 0.40 -7.86
N VAL A 57 7.48 -0.59 -7.11
CA VAL A 57 6.27 -1.35 -7.40
C VAL A 57 5.37 -1.30 -6.18
N LEU A 58 4.11 -0.89 -6.37
CA LEU A 58 3.09 -0.94 -5.33
C LEU A 58 2.29 -2.22 -5.44
N SER A 59 2.01 -2.86 -4.31
CA SER A 59 1.12 -4.03 -4.28
C SER A 59 -0.36 -3.67 -4.50
N SER A 60 -0.71 -2.38 -4.52
CA SER A 60 -2.08 -1.88 -4.70
C SER A 60 -2.12 -0.80 -5.78
N GLU A 61 -3.02 -0.97 -6.75
CA GLU A 61 -3.28 0.00 -7.81
C GLU A 61 -4.10 1.22 -7.34
N ASN A 62 -4.69 1.17 -6.15
CA ASN A 62 -5.54 2.23 -5.60
C ASN A 62 -4.73 3.34 -4.92
N LEU A 63 -3.40 3.22 -4.94
CA LEU A 63 -2.46 4.15 -4.35
C LEU A 63 -1.61 4.84 -5.42
N SER A 64 -1.01 5.95 -5.03
CA SER A 64 -0.02 6.66 -5.82
C SER A 64 1.14 7.09 -4.92
N VAL A 65 2.37 6.92 -5.41
CA VAL A 65 3.54 7.55 -4.78
C VAL A 65 3.56 9.02 -5.20
N LYS A 66 3.56 9.92 -4.21
CA LYS A 66 3.64 11.37 -4.41
C LYS A 66 5.07 11.87 -4.35
N ALA A 67 5.93 11.22 -3.58
CA ALA A 67 7.35 11.54 -3.47
C ALA A 67 8.14 10.28 -3.12
N PHE A 68 9.34 10.16 -3.70
CA PHE A 68 10.33 9.15 -3.33
C PHE A 68 11.72 9.77 -3.43
N THR A 69 12.40 9.86 -2.29
CA THR A 69 13.75 10.44 -2.18
C THR A 69 14.64 9.56 -1.31
N TRP A 70 15.91 9.45 -1.66
CA TRP A 70 16.94 8.82 -0.84
C TRP A 70 17.70 9.86 -0.02
N TYR A 71 18.13 9.45 1.18
CA TYR A 71 18.99 10.24 2.04
C TYR A 71 20.17 9.39 2.51
N ASP A 72 21.35 10.00 2.63
CA ASP A 72 22.45 9.41 3.37
C ASP A 72 22.13 9.53 4.87
N THR A 73 21.99 8.39 5.56
CA THR A 73 21.45 8.36 6.93
C THR A 73 22.34 9.11 7.92
N LYS A 74 23.66 9.16 7.68
CA LYS A 74 24.61 9.82 8.58
C LYS A 74 24.58 11.34 8.43
N THR A 75 24.54 11.82 7.18
CA THR A 75 24.62 13.26 6.87
C THR A 75 23.24 13.91 6.74
N ASN A 76 22.18 13.11 6.61
CA ASN A 76 20.84 13.54 6.24
C ASN A 76 20.80 14.32 4.91
N GLY A 77 21.83 14.15 4.07
CA GLY A 77 21.94 14.77 2.76
C GLY A 77 21.09 14.02 1.74
N ILE A 78 20.48 14.76 0.80
CA ILE A 78 19.72 14.16 -0.30
C ILE A 78 20.67 13.37 -1.20
N VAL A 79 20.29 12.13 -1.47
CA VAL A 79 20.92 11.25 -2.44
C VAL A 79 20.05 11.25 -3.69
N SER A 80 20.50 11.95 -4.72
CA SER A 80 19.72 12.17 -5.94
C SER A 80 20.04 11.14 -7.01
N ALA A 81 19.02 10.43 -7.50
CA ALA A 81 19.15 9.58 -8.69
C ALA A 81 19.47 10.38 -9.98
N ALA A 82 19.22 11.69 -9.98
CA ALA A 82 19.55 12.58 -11.10
C ALA A 82 21.02 13.01 -11.11
N ASP A 83 21.76 12.83 -10.00
CA ASP A 83 23.19 13.10 -9.97
C ASP A 83 23.95 11.99 -10.69
N SER A 84 24.47 12.31 -11.87
CA SER A 84 25.21 11.37 -12.72
C SER A 84 26.48 10.80 -12.09
N SER A 85 27.04 11.50 -11.09
CA SER A 85 28.30 11.14 -10.43
C SER A 85 28.09 10.37 -9.12
N TYR A 86 26.90 10.47 -8.53
CA TYR A 86 26.62 9.81 -7.26
C TYR A 86 26.47 8.30 -7.44
N VAL A 87 27.14 7.55 -6.55
CA VAL A 87 26.97 6.11 -6.40
C VAL A 87 26.91 5.78 -4.91
N TYR A 88 26.23 4.69 -4.56
CA TYR A 88 26.23 4.24 -3.18
C TYR A 88 27.63 3.77 -2.75
N GLU A 89 27.99 4.05 -1.51
CA GLU A 89 29.27 3.66 -0.93
C GLU A 89 29.09 2.43 -0.03
N ASN A 90 30.06 1.51 -0.09
CA ASN A 90 30.06 0.31 0.75
C ASN A 90 30.19 0.67 2.24
N GLY A 91 29.42 -0.01 3.08
CA GLY A 91 29.39 0.19 4.53
C GLY A 91 28.65 1.44 4.97
N ARG A 92 27.94 2.13 4.07
CA ARG A 92 27.06 3.26 4.42
C ARG A 92 25.62 2.81 4.61
N GLU A 93 24.85 3.63 5.32
CA GLU A 93 23.42 3.46 5.46
C GLU A 93 22.68 4.56 4.70
N TYR A 94 21.56 4.16 4.09
CA TYR A 94 20.71 5.03 3.32
C TYR A 94 19.26 4.89 3.76
N THR A 95 18.54 6.00 3.80
CA THR A 95 17.12 6.05 4.15
C THR A 95 16.30 6.36 2.91
N ALA A 96 15.40 5.45 2.55
CA ALA A 96 14.34 5.71 1.58
C ALA A 96 13.20 6.43 2.28
N LYS A 97 12.78 7.58 1.74
CA LYS A 97 11.60 8.32 2.19
C LYS A 97 10.56 8.34 1.09
N ILE A 98 9.41 7.72 1.35
CA ILE A 98 8.34 7.49 0.37
C ILE A 98 7.04 8.05 0.91
N THR A 99 6.39 8.94 0.16
CA THR A 99 5.05 9.43 0.49
C THR A 99 4.04 8.81 -0.45
N ILE A 100 3.06 8.09 0.10
CA ILE A 100 1.95 7.51 -0.63
C ILE A 100 0.63 8.20 -0.27
N ALA A 101 -0.26 8.31 -1.24
CA ALA A 101 -1.61 8.81 -1.03
C ALA A 101 -2.62 7.99 -1.83
N PRO A 102 -3.87 7.85 -1.31
CA PRO A 102 -4.93 7.18 -2.05
C PRO A 102 -5.26 7.95 -3.32
N LYS A 103 -5.64 7.22 -4.37
CA LYS A 103 -6.22 7.82 -5.56
C LYS A 103 -7.59 8.41 -5.21
N GLU A 104 -8.09 9.27 -6.10
CA GLU A 104 -9.38 9.92 -5.90
C GLU A 104 -10.50 8.89 -5.67
N GLY A 105 -11.35 9.13 -4.67
CA GLY A 105 -12.40 8.20 -4.27
C GLY A 105 -11.95 7.06 -3.35
N TYR A 106 -10.69 7.04 -2.91
CA TYR A 106 -10.19 6.08 -1.92
C TYR A 106 -9.71 6.78 -0.63
N LYS A 107 -9.72 6.04 0.48
CA LYS A 107 -9.10 6.42 1.75
C LYS A 107 -8.38 5.24 2.39
N PHE A 108 -7.41 5.51 3.26
CA PHE A 108 -6.77 4.48 4.06
C PHE A 108 -7.70 3.98 5.16
N ASP A 109 -7.59 2.68 5.47
CA ASP A 109 -8.09 2.10 6.71
C ASP A 109 -7.17 2.47 7.89
N ASP A 110 -7.73 2.65 9.08
CA ASP A 110 -6.96 2.98 10.28
C ASP A 110 -6.00 1.85 10.70
N ALA A 111 -6.30 0.60 10.33
CA ALA A 111 -5.47 -0.57 10.63
C ALA A 111 -4.59 -1.00 9.44
N LEU A 112 -4.48 -0.17 8.39
CA LEU A 112 -3.64 -0.46 7.23
C LEU A 112 -2.17 -0.66 7.66
N LYS A 113 -1.60 -1.78 7.23
CA LYS A 113 -0.17 -2.05 7.41
C LYS A 113 0.58 -1.74 6.12
N VAL A 114 1.68 -0.99 6.23
CA VAL A 114 2.57 -0.68 5.12
C VAL A 114 3.92 -1.31 5.37
N THR A 115 4.45 -2.02 4.37
CA THR A 115 5.79 -2.59 4.37
C THR A 115 6.62 -2.04 3.22
N VAL A 116 7.93 -2.08 3.38
CA VAL A 116 8.90 -1.80 2.32
C VAL A 116 9.75 -3.05 2.13
N ASN A 117 9.76 -3.61 0.92
CA ASN A 117 10.43 -4.88 0.62
C ASN A 117 10.02 -6.03 1.56
N GLY A 118 8.75 -6.07 1.98
CA GLY A 118 8.21 -7.07 2.89
C GLY A 118 8.57 -6.89 4.37
N GLU A 119 9.32 -5.85 4.71
CA GLU A 119 9.71 -5.54 6.09
C GLU A 119 8.98 -4.31 6.64
N ALA A 120 8.84 -4.26 7.97
CA ALA A 120 8.26 -3.11 8.63
C ALA A 120 9.21 -1.90 8.50
N PRO A 121 8.71 -0.72 8.11
CA PRO A 121 9.56 0.46 7.95
C PRO A 121 10.06 0.98 9.30
N SER A 122 11.14 1.76 9.27
CA SER A 122 11.71 2.38 10.47
C SER A 122 10.81 3.48 11.02
N THR A 123 10.04 4.17 10.17
CA THR A 123 9.05 5.16 10.59
C THR A 123 7.86 5.22 9.65
N ILE A 124 6.67 5.42 10.23
CA ILE A 124 5.42 5.72 9.51
C ILE A 124 4.84 7.01 10.10
N ARG A 125 4.50 7.98 9.24
CA ARG A 125 3.83 9.22 9.62
C ARG A 125 2.61 9.42 8.75
N ILE A 126 1.47 9.70 9.37
CA ILE A 126 0.21 10.01 8.68
C ILE A 126 -0.02 11.50 8.78
N GLN A 127 -0.16 12.18 7.65
CA GLN A 127 -0.39 13.62 7.59
C GLN A 127 -1.22 13.96 6.34
N ASP A 128 -2.24 14.81 6.51
CA ASP A 128 -3.07 15.34 5.41
C ASP A 128 -3.63 14.27 4.45
N GLY A 129 -3.99 13.10 4.99
CA GLY A 129 -4.53 11.98 4.19
C GLY A 129 -3.48 11.21 3.37
N ALA A 130 -2.20 11.48 3.57
CA ALA A 130 -1.07 10.75 3.01
C ALA A 130 -0.29 10.01 4.11
N ILE A 131 0.43 8.96 3.72
CA ILE A 131 1.35 8.23 4.59
C ILE A 131 2.76 8.47 4.07
N THR A 132 3.64 8.95 4.94
CA THR A 132 5.08 9.04 4.70
C THR A 132 5.80 7.93 5.45
N ILE A 133 6.53 7.12 4.71
CA ILE A 133 7.30 5.97 5.19
C ILE A 133 8.78 6.30 5.08
N GLU A 134 9.55 5.97 6.12
CA GLU A 134 11.01 5.95 6.10
C GLU A 134 11.49 4.52 6.34
N ALA A 135 12.42 4.04 5.52
CA ALA A 135 13.02 2.71 5.62
C ALA A 135 14.54 2.81 5.47
N ASN A 136 15.29 2.14 6.34
CA ASN A 136 16.74 2.21 6.39
C ASN A 136 17.35 0.97 5.75
N PHE A 137 18.40 1.16 4.96
CA PHE A 137 19.11 0.09 4.25
C PHE A 137 20.62 0.25 4.43
N SER A 138 21.28 -0.81 4.83
CA SER A 138 22.74 -0.90 4.78
C SER A 138 23.18 -1.20 3.34
N CYS A 139 24.14 -0.44 2.85
CA CYS A 139 24.75 -0.64 1.54
C CYS A 139 25.99 -1.50 1.68
N ASP A 140 25.89 -2.75 1.24
CA ASP A 140 27.04 -3.63 1.15
C ASP A 140 27.62 -3.63 -0.26
N LYS A 141 28.91 -3.95 -0.36
CA LYS A 141 29.63 -4.17 -1.62
C LYS A 141 29.01 -5.37 -2.28
N GLY A 142 27.98 -5.13 -3.11
CA GLY A 142 27.13 -6.09 -3.79
C GLY A 142 27.72 -7.49 -3.71
N ALA A 143 27.45 -8.19 -2.62
CA ALA A 143 27.89 -9.57 -2.46
C ALA A 143 27.14 -10.29 -3.57
N GLY A 144 27.87 -10.68 -4.61
CA GLY A 144 27.32 -10.94 -5.93
C GLY A 144 26.02 -11.67 -5.84
N SER A 145 24.94 -11.13 -6.41
CA SER A 145 23.66 -11.80 -6.63
C SER A 145 23.22 -12.64 -5.42
N ASN A 146 22.19 -12.26 -4.66
CA ASN A 146 20.90 -11.96 -5.25
C ASN A 146 19.76 -11.89 -4.21
N SER A 147 18.99 -10.81 -4.33
CA SER A 147 17.60 -10.73 -3.87
C SER A 147 16.71 -11.80 -4.54
N PHE A 148 17.14 -12.40 -5.66
CA PHE A 148 16.57 -13.63 -6.22
C PHE A 148 16.68 -14.83 -5.28
N PHE A 149 17.76 -15.03 -4.50
CA PHE A 149 17.80 -16.14 -3.53
C PHE A 149 16.96 -15.84 -2.29
N THR A 150 16.59 -14.60 -1.97
CA THR A 150 15.64 -14.35 -0.87
C THR A 150 14.23 -14.80 -1.23
N GLY A 151 13.76 -14.40 -2.42
CA GLY A 151 12.49 -14.90 -2.98
C GLY A 151 12.52 -16.42 -3.23
N LEU A 152 13.62 -16.93 -3.83
CA LEU A 152 13.79 -18.36 -4.06
C LEU A 152 13.92 -19.14 -2.75
N LYS A 153 14.55 -18.61 -1.69
CA LYS A 153 14.61 -19.26 -0.36
C LYS A 153 13.22 -19.45 0.20
N ASN A 154 12.35 -18.45 0.13
CA ASN A 154 10.98 -18.57 0.62
C ASN A 154 10.17 -19.60 -0.20
N VAL A 155 10.30 -19.59 -1.53
CA VAL A 155 9.65 -20.58 -2.41
C VAL A 155 10.20 -21.99 -2.17
N LEU A 156 11.52 -22.16 -2.07
CA LEU A 156 12.20 -23.43 -1.85
C LEU A 156 11.86 -24.01 -0.47
N LEU A 157 11.80 -23.16 0.57
CA LEU A 157 11.43 -23.58 1.92
C LEU A 157 9.96 -24.01 1.99
N ASN A 158 9.06 -23.34 1.28
CA ASN A 158 7.67 -23.77 1.17
C ASN A 158 7.52 -25.08 0.39
N LEU A 159 8.26 -25.26 -0.71
CA LEU A 159 8.31 -26.54 -1.44
C LEU A 159 8.85 -27.69 -0.58
N LEU A 160 9.91 -27.46 0.20
CA LEU A 160 10.47 -28.46 1.12
C LEU A 160 9.46 -28.84 2.21
N LYS A 161 8.69 -27.89 2.74
CA LYS A 161 7.61 -28.16 3.70
C LYS A 161 6.49 -28.99 3.07
N ILE A 162 6.06 -28.65 1.86
CA ILE A 162 5.03 -29.40 1.13
C ILE A 162 5.49 -30.83 0.86
N ILE A 163 6.72 -31.03 0.38
CA ILE A 163 7.29 -32.35 0.13
C ILE A 163 7.37 -33.15 1.43
N ARG A 164 7.84 -32.54 2.52
CA ARG A 164 7.90 -33.19 3.84
C ARG A 164 6.50 -33.62 4.31
N ASP A 165 5.50 -32.77 4.17
CA ASP A 165 4.13 -33.06 4.59
C ASP A 165 3.47 -34.14 3.71
N ILE A 166 3.80 -34.21 2.42
CA ILE A 166 3.38 -35.31 1.55
C ILE A 166 4.06 -36.62 1.94
N VAL A 167 5.37 -36.58 2.23
CA VAL A 167 6.15 -37.76 2.60
C VAL A 167 5.72 -38.30 3.96
N SER A 168 5.45 -37.46 4.96
CA SER A 168 4.88 -37.89 6.24
C SER A 168 3.50 -38.53 6.07
N HIS A 169 2.68 -37.99 5.17
CA HIS A 169 1.36 -38.53 4.88
C HIS A 169 1.39 -39.89 4.14
N ILE A 170 2.38 -40.09 3.25
CA ILE A 170 2.55 -41.35 2.52
C ILE A 170 3.22 -42.43 3.39
N LEU A 171 4.20 -42.04 4.21
CA LEU A 171 4.97 -42.98 5.04
C LEU A 171 4.36 -43.22 6.42
N GLY A 172 3.36 -42.45 6.84
CA GLY A 172 2.57 -42.70 8.05
C GLY A 172 3.26 -42.35 9.37
N PHE A 173 4.19 -41.39 9.37
CA PHE A 173 4.83 -40.86 10.57
C PHE A 173 4.83 -39.34 10.58
#